data_AF-A0A9X9R3D6-F1
#
_entry.id   AF-A0A9X9R3D6-F1
#
_cell.length_a   1.000
_cell.length_b   1.000
_cell.length_c   1.000
_cell.angle_alpha   90.00
_cell.angle_beta   90.00
_cell.angle_gamma   90.00
#
_symmetry.space_group_name_H-M   'P 1'
#
loop_
_entity.id
_entity.type
_entity.pdbx_description
1 polymer ?
#
loop_
_entity_poly.entity_id
_entity_poly.type
_entity_poly.pdbx_seq_one_letter_code
_entity_poly.pdbx_strand_id
1 'polypeptide(L)'
;MAGGMVPPLAVFVATLLFKDKFTKEERESGLTNIVMGLSFITEGAIPFGAADPARAIPSFIAGSALTGALVGLAGIKLMAPHGGIFVIALTSNPILYLVFVVIGALVSGILFGALRKKA
;
A
#
# COMPACT_ATOMS: atom_id res chain seq x y z
N MET A 1 -10.20 0.12 -7.65
CA MET A 1 -10.38 -0.35 -6.25
C MET A 1 -9.06 -0.80 -5.66
N ALA A 2 -8.33 -1.73 -6.28
CA ALA A 2 -7.00 -2.23 -5.85
C ALA A 2 -6.01 -1.19 -5.29
N GLY A 3 -5.94 0.01 -5.87
CA GLY A 3 -5.04 1.07 -5.40
C GLY A 3 -5.24 1.46 -3.92
N GLY A 4 -6.45 1.34 -3.37
CA GLY A 4 -6.70 1.66 -1.95
C GLY A 4 -5.98 0.73 -0.97
N MET A 5 -5.59 -0.48 -1.38
CA MET A 5 -4.81 -1.39 -0.52
C MET A 5 -3.35 -0.95 -0.40
N VAL A 6 -2.86 -0.12 -1.32
CA VAL A 6 -1.44 0.16 -1.50
C VAL A 6 -0.84 1.02 -0.36
N PRO A 7 -1.42 2.16 0.05
CA PRO A 7 -0.78 3.03 1.05
C PRO A 7 -0.41 2.35 2.39
N PRO A 8 -1.32 1.62 3.07
CA PRO A 8 -0.96 0.90 4.30
C PRO A 8 0.06 -0.23 4.04
N LEU A 9 -0.07 -0.99 2.95
CA LEU A 9 0.94 -2.01 2.60
C LEU A 9 2.30 -1.38 2.31
N ALA A 10 2.34 -0.19 1.71
CA ALA A 10 3.56 0.56 1.45
C ALA A 10 4.23 1.03 2.75
N VAL A 11 3.45 1.43 3.76
CA VAL A 11 3.96 1.73 5.10
C VAL A 11 4.60 0.50 5.73
N PHE A 12 3.93 -0.66 5.67
CA PHE A 12 4.50 -1.92 6.15
C PHE A 12 5.85 -2.21 5.44
N VAL A 13 5.89 -2.12 4.11
CA VAL A 13 7.12 -2.33 3.34
C VAL A 13 8.22 -1.33 3.73
N ALA A 14 7.88 -0.05 3.86
CA ALA A 14 8.85 1.00 4.17
C ALA A 14 9.46 0.81 5.57
N THR A 15 8.63 0.51 6.57
CA THR A 15 9.08 0.27 7.96
C THR A 15 9.92 -1.00 8.10
N LEU A 16 9.63 -2.04 7.31
CA LEU A 16 10.41 -3.27 7.26
C LEU A 16 11.80 -3.05 6.62
N LEU A 17 11.85 -2.40 5.46
CA LEU A 17 13.07 -2.25 4.66
C LEU A 17 13.98 -1.11 5.15
N PHE A 18 13.39 -0.02 5.65
CA PHE A 18 14.13 1.20 6.05
C PHE A 18 14.00 1.45 7.55
N LYS A 19 14.02 0.38 8.37
CA LYS A 19 13.85 0.41 9.82
C LYS A 19 14.56 1.58 10.51
N ASP A 20 15.80 1.90 10.10
CA ASP A 20 16.63 2.93 10.72
C ASP A 20 16.10 4.36 10.56
N LYS A 21 15.09 4.57 9.70
CA LYS A 21 14.45 5.87 9.46
C LYS A 21 13.12 6.06 10.20
N PHE A 22 12.66 5.03 10.91
CA PHE A 22 11.39 5.03 11.65
C PHE A 22 11.64 4.85 13.14
N THR A 23 10.79 5.46 13.98
CA THR A 23 10.80 5.25 15.44
C THR A 23 10.35 3.83 15.78
N LYS A 24 10.51 3.41 17.04
CA LYS A 24 10.01 2.10 17.49
C LYS A 24 8.49 2.00 17.35
N GLU A 25 7.76 3.04 17.77
CA GLU A 25 6.30 3.08 17.66
C GLU A 25 5.84 3.01 16.20
N GLU A 26 6.52 3.71 15.29
CA GLU A 26 6.22 3.66 13.87
C GLU A 26 6.48 2.29 13.25
N ARG A 27 7.48 1.54 13.72
CA ARG A 27 7.73 0.17 13.26
C ARG A 27 6.65 -0.78 13.74
N GLU A 28 6.22 -0.65 14.99
CA GLU A 28 5.12 -1.45 15.55
C GLU A 28 3.79 -1.16 14.84
N SER A 29 3.49 0.11 14.59
CA SER A 29 2.34 0.53 13.76
C SER A 29 2.49 0.12 12.28
N GLY A 30 3.72 0.07 11.78
CA GLY A 30 4.04 -0.43 10.45
C GLY A 30 3.68 -1.91 10.27
N LEU A 31 3.86 -2.73 11.32
CA LEU A 31 3.48 -4.14 11.29
C LEU A 31 1.95 -4.33 11.22
N THR A 32 1.16 -3.52 11.93
CA THR A 32 -0.32 -3.64 11.89
C THR A 32 -0.90 -3.24 10.53
N ASN A 33 -0.19 -2.39 9.80
CA ASN A 33 -0.57 -1.91 8.48
C ASN A 33 -0.66 -3.01 7.41
N ILE A 34 -0.05 -4.19 7.61
CA ILE A 34 -0.27 -5.34 6.71
C ILE A 34 -1.74 -5.79 6.73
N VAL A 35 -2.33 -5.92 7.92
CA VAL A 35 -3.72 -6.36 8.10
C VAL A 35 -4.67 -5.26 7.61
N MET A 36 -4.34 -4.00 7.91
CA MET A 36 -5.14 -2.86 7.46
C MET A 36 -5.18 -2.79 5.93
N GLY A 37 -4.04 -2.88 5.27
CA GLY A 37 -3.97 -2.84 3.81
C GLY A 37 -4.63 -4.03 3.12
N LEU A 38 -4.46 -5.24 3.65
CA LEU A 38 -5.18 -6.40 3.16
C LEU A 38 -6.70 -6.25 3.36
N SER A 39 -7.14 -5.56 4.41
CA SER A 39 -8.56 -5.34 4.70
C SER A 39 -9.17 -4.11 4.01
N PHE A 40 -8.41 -3.42 3.15
CA PHE A 40 -8.84 -2.17 2.49
C PHE A 40 -9.04 -0.99 3.47
N ILE A 41 -8.36 -1.01 4.61
CA ILE A 41 -8.38 0.04 5.63
C ILE A 41 -7.17 0.95 5.41
N THR A 42 -7.41 2.17 4.96
CA THR A 42 -6.36 3.12 4.54
C THR A 42 -5.86 4.02 5.67
N GLU A 43 -6.59 4.03 6.78
CA GLU A 43 -6.39 4.89 7.94
C GLU A 43 -5.02 4.65 8.59
N GLY A 44 -4.48 3.44 8.47
CA GLY A 44 -3.16 3.10 9.01
C GLY A 44 -2.01 3.83 8.32
N ALA A 45 -2.22 4.37 7.12
CA ALA A 45 -1.26 5.18 6.41
C ALA A 45 -1.38 6.68 6.71
N ILE A 46 -2.50 7.15 7.28
CA ILE A 46 -2.75 8.57 7.55
C ILE A 46 -1.67 9.17 8.48
N PRO A 47 -1.28 8.54 9.61
CA PRO A 47 -0.25 9.08 10.49
C PRO A 47 1.11 9.25 9.78
N PHE A 48 1.46 8.31 8.91
CA PHE A 48 2.71 8.35 8.13
C PHE A 48 2.66 9.40 7.03
N GLY A 49 1.50 9.57 6.41
CA GLY A 49 1.21 10.65 5.47
C GLY A 49 1.29 12.02 6.13
N ALA A 50 0.78 12.17 7.35
CA ALA A 50 0.82 13.40 8.11
C ALA A 50 2.22 13.75 8.62
N ALA A 51 3.01 12.74 9.00
CA ALA A 51 4.38 12.92 9.50
C ALA A 51 5.37 13.39 8.41
N ASP A 52 5.23 12.91 7.17
CA ASP A 52 6.09 13.34 6.05
C ASP A 52 5.31 13.53 4.73
N PRO A 53 4.40 14.52 4.64
CA PRO A 53 3.44 14.65 3.53
C PRO A 53 4.11 14.77 2.16
N ALA A 54 5.22 15.52 2.10
CA ALA A 54 5.92 15.80 0.85
C ALA A 54 6.54 14.56 0.18
N ARG A 55 6.83 13.50 0.94
CA ARG A 55 7.41 12.25 0.40
C ARG A 55 6.43 11.10 0.47
N ALA A 56 5.62 11.01 1.52
CA ALA A 56 4.63 9.96 1.70
C ALA A 56 3.52 10.03 0.64
N ILE A 57 2.87 11.18 0.49
CA ILE A 57 1.71 11.33 -0.40
C ILE A 57 2.07 11.03 -1.86
N PRO A 58 3.14 11.62 -2.45
CA PRO A 58 3.52 11.29 -3.83
C PRO A 58 3.90 9.82 -4.02
N SER A 59 4.57 9.22 -3.02
CA SER A 59 4.94 7.80 -3.06
C SER A 59 3.71 6.89 -3.06
N PHE A 60 2.73 7.18 -2.19
CA PHE A 60 1.45 6.45 -2.12
C PHE A 60 0.65 6.58 -3.41
N ILE A 61 0.58 7.80 -3.98
CA ILE A 61 -0.08 8.04 -5.27
C ILE A 61 0.59 7.21 -6.37
N ALA A 62 1.92 7.23 -6.46
CA ALA A 62 2.65 6.51 -7.50
C ALA A 62 2.36 5.01 -7.50
N GLY A 63 2.44 4.34 -6.34
CA GLY A 63 2.11 2.91 -6.25
C GLY A 63 0.63 2.61 -6.48
N SER A 64 -0.27 3.45 -5.95
CA SER A 64 -1.72 3.27 -6.12
C SER A 64 -2.15 3.42 -7.58
N ALA A 65 -1.58 4.41 -8.27
CA ALA A 65 -1.79 4.64 -9.69
C ALA A 65 -1.23 3.49 -10.53
N LEU A 66 -0.03 2.99 -10.20
CA LEU A 66 0.56 1.83 -10.87
C LEU A 66 -0.32 0.59 -10.73
N THR A 67 -0.77 0.26 -9.51
CA THR A 67 -1.69 -0.86 -9.26
C THR A 67 -2.99 -0.69 -10.06
N GLY A 68 -3.56 0.51 -10.05
CA GLY A 68 -4.77 0.81 -10.83
C GLY A 68 -4.57 0.62 -12.32
N ALA A 69 -3.44 1.09 -12.86
CA ALA A 69 -3.09 0.93 -14.27
C ALA A 69 -2.89 -0.54 -14.65
N LEU A 70 -2.15 -1.32 -13.86
CA LEU A 70 -1.93 -2.74 -14.12
C LEU A 70 -3.24 -3.54 -14.09
N VAL A 71 -4.09 -3.32 -13.09
CA VAL A 71 -5.41 -3.95 -12.97
C VAL A 71 -6.31 -3.57 -14.16
N GLY A 72 -6.30 -2.29 -14.55
CA GLY A 72 -7.07 -1.80 -15.69
C GLY A 72 -6.60 -2.36 -17.03
N LEU A 73 -5.29 -2.39 -17.27
CA LEU A 73 -4.69 -2.93 -18.50
C LEU A 73 -4.90 -4.44 -18.64
N ALA A 74 -4.85 -5.18 -17.53
CA ALA A 74 -5.14 -6.61 -17.53
C ALA A 74 -6.65 -6.94 -17.59
N GLY A 75 -7.52 -5.91 -17.63
CA GLY A 75 -8.98 -6.10 -17.68
C GLY A 75 -9.55 -6.82 -16.46
N ILE A 76 -8.87 -6.72 -15.31
CA ILE A 76 -9.30 -7.40 -14.08
C ILE A 76 -10.54 -6.70 -13.53
N LYS A 77 -11.64 -7.45 -13.43
CA LYS A 77 -12.92 -6.95 -12.90
C LYS A 77 -13.10 -7.43 -11.48
N LEU A 78 -13.52 -6.53 -10.59
CA LEU A 78 -13.95 -6.83 -9.23
C LEU A 78 -15.44 -6.48 -9.14
N MET A 79 -16.28 -7.47 -8.82
CA MET A 79 -17.72 -7.28 -8.73
C MET A 79 -18.15 -6.65 -7.40
N ALA A 80 -17.27 -6.62 -6.40
CA ALA A 80 -17.55 -6.02 -5.10
C ALA A 80 -17.45 -4.48 -5.15
N PRO A 81 -18.25 -3.76 -4.34
CA PRO A 81 -18.21 -2.29 -4.24
C PRO A 81 -17.11 -1.76 -3.30
N HIS A 82 -16.38 -2.64 -2.60
CA HIS A 82 -15.16 -2.33 -1.86
C HIS A 82 -13.99 -3.24 -2.29
N GLY A 83 -12.75 -2.91 -1.88
CA GLY A 83 -11.59 -3.78 -2.10
C GLY A 83 -11.29 -4.69 -0.91
N GLY A 84 -10.10 -5.29 -0.90
CA GLY A 84 -9.60 -6.11 0.21
C GLY A 84 -9.52 -7.62 -0.09
N ILE A 85 -8.80 -8.33 0.77
CA ILE A 85 -8.59 -9.78 0.71
C ILE A 85 -9.87 -10.59 0.94
N PHE A 86 -10.93 -9.95 1.44
CA PHE A 86 -12.23 -10.61 1.63
C PHE A 86 -13.05 -10.73 0.34
N VAL A 87 -12.70 -9.96 -0.70
CA VAL A 87 -13.45 -9.91 -1.97
C VAL A 87 -12.63 -10.32 -3.18
N ILE A 88 -11.39 -10.77 -2.99
CA ILE A 88 -10.54 -11.27 -4.08
C ILE A 88 -11.16 -12.47 -4.82
N ALA A 89 -11.95 -13.32 -4.14
CA ALA A 89 -12.67 -14.41 -4.80
C ALA A 89 -13.73 -13.94 -5.81
N LEU A 90 -14.16 -12.67 -5.71
CA LEU A 90 -15.10 -12.02 -6.63
C LEU A 90 -14.38 -11.27 -7.76
N THR A 91 -13.07 -11.51 -7.91
CA THR A 91 -12.22 -10.93 -8.95
C THR A 91 -12.05 -11.92 -10.10
N SER A 92 -12.01 -11.43 -11.35
CA SER A 92 -11.82 -12.29 -12.53
C SER A 92 -10.48 -13.05 -12.54
N ASN A 93 -9.44 -12.49 -11.92
CA ASN A 93 -8.17 -13.16 -11.69
C ASN A 93 -7.60 -12.77 -10.31
N PRO A 94 -7.91 -13.53 -9.24
CA PRO A 94 -7.54 -13.19 -7.86
C PRO A 94 -6.02 -13.14 -7.64
N ILE A 95 -5.28 -14.07 -8.24
CA ILE A 95 -3.84 -14.19 -8.08
C ILE A 95 -3.14 -12.98 -8.72
N LEU A 96 -3.49 -12.67 -9.97
CA LEU A 96 -2.88 -11.56 -10.70
C LEU A 96 -3.22 -10.21 -10.05
N TYR A 97 -4.44 -10.07 -9.51
CA TYR A 97 -4.84 -8.90 -8.73
C TYR A 97 -3.94 -8.68 -7.51
N LEU A 98 -3.69 -9.73 -6.72
CA LEU A 98 -2.81 -9.66 -5.55
C LEU A 98 -1.38 -9.32 -5.96
N VAL A 99 -0.87 -9.91 -7.04
CA VAL A 99 0.46 -9.61 -7.58
C VAL A 99 0.59 -8.11 -7.90
N PHE A 100 -0.41 -7.52 -8.56
CA PHE A 100 -0.38 -6.08 -8.89
C PHE A 100 -0.45 -5.19 -7.65
N VAL A 101 -1.26 -5.55 -6.65
CA VAL A 101 -1.29 -4.83 -5.37
C VAL A 101 0.08 -4.88 -4.69
N VAL A 102 0.71 -6.06 -4.64
CA VAL A 102 2.05 -6.24 -4.08
C VAL A 102 3.09 -5.41 -4.83
N ILE A 103 3.05 -5.38 -6.16
CA ILE A 103 3.95 -4.55 -6.96
C ILE A 103 3.80 -3.07 -6.60
N GLY A 104 2.58 -2.54 -6.55
CA GLY A 104 2.36 -1.14 -6.17
C GLY A 104 2.77 -0.83 -4.73
N ALA A 105 2.53 -1.76 -3.79
CA ALA A 105 2.98 -1.63 -2.40
C ALA A 105 4.50 -1.61 -2.27
N LEU A 106 5.20 -2.46 -3.03
CA LEU A 106 6.67 -2.47 -3.06
C LEU A 106 7.21 -1.18 -3.65
N VAL A 107 6.70 -0.74 -4.81
CA VAL A 107 7.14 0.52 -5.44
C VAL A 107 6.89 1.70 -4.51
N SER A 108 5.69 1.82 -3.96
CA SER A 108 5.36 2.91 -3.04
C SER A 108 6.14 2.85 -1.73
N GLY A 109 6.35 1.67 -1.16
CA GLY A 109 7.09 1.49 0.09
C GLY A 109 8.58 1.76 -0.08
N ILE A 110 9.16 1.37 -1.21
CA ILE A 110 10.55 1.69 -1.57
C ILE A 110 10.70 3.19 -1.80
N LEU A 111 9.80 3.83 -2.56
CA LEU A 111 9.83 5.27 -2.78
C LEU A 111 9.71 6.03 -1.44
N PHE A 112 8.73 5.68 -0.61
CA PHE A 112 8.52 6.33 0.66
C PHE A 112 9.73 6.15 1.58
N GLY A 113 10.18 4.92 1.79
CA GLY A 113 11.30 4.63 2.67
C GLY A 113 12.64 5.19 2.17
N ALA A 114 12.88 5.23 0.86
CA ALA A 114 14.09 5.79 0.28
C ALA A 114 14.12 7.33 0.41
N LEU A 115 13.00 8.01 0.11
CA LEU A 115 12.89 9.46 0.14
C LEU A 115 12.73 10.04 1.56
N ARG A 116 12.16 9.26 2.47
CA ARG A 116 11.99 9.66 3.87
C ARG A 116 13.35 9.96 4.52
N LYS A 117 13.39 11.04 5.31
CA LYS A 117 14.58 11.39 6.11
C LYS A 117 14.60 10.58 7.40
N LYS A 118 15.79 10.40 7.97
CA LYS A 118 15.94 9.73 9.27
C LYS A 118 15.20 10.54 10.33
N ALA A 119 14.31 9.88 11.07
CA ALA A 119 13.66 10.43 12.25
C ALA A 119 14.67 10.68 13.39
#